data_AF-A0A7S2MMV5-F1
#
_entry.id   AF-A0A7S2MMV5-F1
#
_cell.length_a   1.000
_cell.length_b   1.000
_cell.length_c   1.000
_cell.angle_alpha   90.00
_cell.angle_beta   90.00
_cell.angle_gamma   90.00
#
_symmetry.space_group_name_H-M   'P 1'
#
loop_
_entity.id
_entity.type
_entity.pdbx_description
1 polymer ?
#
loop_
_entity_poly.entity_id
_entity_poly.type
_entity_poly.pdbx_seq_one_letter_code
_entity_poly.pdbx_strand_id
1 'polypeptide(L)'
;PNPLCPAAFFECGAEEHLEGESKANEAEAELVLKLVKDVLKSGELDTDEIGVVTPYKGQVRVLRRVLHAGLPHLTDVQRKRLEMASVDNFQGREKELIIFSAVRCNDFGGVGFLK
;
A
#
# COMPACT_ATOMS: atom_id res chain seq x y z
N PRO A 1 -12.28 2.54 -13.37
CA PRO A 1 -12.58 3.60 -12.37
C PRO A 1 -13.75 4.46 -12.84
N ASN A 2 -14.66 4.83 -11.92
CA ASN A 2 -15.74 5.76 -12.21
C ASN A 2 -15.26 7.18 -11.89
N PRO A 3 -15.23 8.13 -12.85
CA PRO A 3 -14.72 9.48 -12.61
C PRO A 3 -15.57 10.30 -11.60
N LEU A 4 -16.79 9.86 -11.27
CA LEU A 4 -17.66 10.50 -10.29
C LEU A 4 -17.54 9.87 -8.88
N CYS A 5 -16.74 8.81 -8.74
CA CYS A 5 -16.53 8.12 -7.47
C CYS A 5 -15.03 8.13 -7.16
N PRO A 6 -14.57 8.84 -6.12
CA PRO A 6 -13.14 8.91 -5.76
C PRO A 6 -12.68 7.63 -5.03
N ALA A 7 -13.17 6.47 -5.49
CA ALA A 7 -12.82 5.16 -4.96
C ALA A 7 -12.77 4.14 -6.10
N ALA A 8 -11.79 3.25 -6.03
CA ALA A 8 -11.63 2.15 -6.96
C ALA A 8 -11.09 0.92 -6.24
N PHE A 9 -11.49 -0.26 -6.71
CA PHE A 9 -10.92 -1.53 -6.30
C PHE A 9 -10.05 -2.07 -7.44
N PHE A 10 -8.83 -2.48 -7.10
CA PHE A 10 -7.90 -3.12 -8.02
C PHE A 10 -7.73 -4.57 -7.59
N GLU A 11 -8.12 -5.50 -8.46
CA GLU A 11 -8.01 -6.93 -8.18
C GLU A 11 -6.55 -7.40 -8.29
N CYS A 12 -6.11 -8.19 -7.31
CA CYS A 12 -4.84 -8.89 -7.32
C CYS A 12 -5.06 -10.35 -6.91
N GLY A 13 -5.03 -11.26 -7.88
CA GLY A 13 -5.23 -12.69 -7.64
C GLY A 13 -3.96 -13.46 -7.24
N ALA A 14 -2.90 -12.75 -6.85
CA ALA A 14 -1.63 -13.38 -6.49
C ALA A 14 -1.63 -13.83 -5.04
N GLU A 15 -1.07 -15.01 -4.76
CA GLU A 15 -1.02 -15.57 -3.41
C GLU A 15 -0.18 -14.75 -2.43
N GLU A 16 -0.64 -14.74 -1.17
CA GLU A 16 0.12 -14.23 -0.04
C GLU A 16 1.29 -15.16 0.34
N HIS A 17 2.34 -14.61 0.95
CA HIS A 17 3.44 -15.37 1.53
C HIS A 17 3.72 -14.95 2.99
N LEU A 18 4.55 -15.73 3.68
CA LEU A 18 5.06 -15.38 5.00
C LEU A 18 6.25 -14.45 4.88
N GLU A 19 6.16 -13.30 5.54
CA GLU A 19 7.23 -12.32 5.70
C GLU A 19 7.51 -12.22 7.20
N GLY A 20 8.57 -12.87 7.67
CA GLY A 20 8.79 -13.12 9.11
C GLY A 20 7.60 -13.88 9.73
N GLU A 21 7.04 -13.35 10.81
CA GLU A 21 5.86 -13.91 11.49
C GLU A 21 4.52 -13.32 11.01
N SER A 22 4.52 -12.61 9.86
CA SER A 22 3.33 -11.91 9.34
C SER A 22 3.08 -12.27 7.87
N LYS A 23 2.00 -11.74 7.30
CA LYS A 23 1.62 -11.95 5.90
C LYS A 23 2.04 -10.79 5.02
N ALA A 24 2.38 -11.09 3.78
CA ALA A 24 2.67 -10.11 2.74
C ALA A 24 2.25 -10.63 1.36
N ASN A 25 2.11 -9.72 0.42
CA ASN A 25 1.78 -9.99 -0.97
C ASN A 25 2.63 -9.06 -1.86
N GLU A 26 3.61 -9.63 -2.54
CA GLU A 26 4.57 -8.89 -3.37
C GLU A 26 3.87 -8.24 -4.57
N ALA A 27 2.92 -8.96 -5.20
CA ALA A 27 2.21 -8.46 -6.36
C ALA A 27 1.29 -7.28 -6.00
N GLU A 28 0.63 -7.32 -4.84
CA GLU A 28 -0.09 -6.14 -4.32
C GLU A 28 0.87 -4.97 -4.09
N ALA A 29 2.05 -5.20 -3.53
CA ALA A 29 3.03 -4.13 -3.29
C ALA A 29 3.53 -3.49 -4.60
N GLU A 30 3.71 -4.29 -5.66
CA GLU A 30 4.04 -3.78 -7.01
C GLU A 30 2.88 -2.98 -7.63
N LEU A 31 1.63 -3.40 -7.41
CA LEU A 31 0.47 -2.61 -7.81
C LEU A 31 0.39 -1.27 -7.06
N VAL A 32 0.65 -1.26 -5.76
CA VAL A 32 0.74 -0.03 -4.97
C VAL A 32 1.84 0.88 -5.50
N LEU A 33 3.02 0.35 -5.81
CA LEU A 33 4.11 1.12 -6.40
C LEU A 33 3.69 1.77 -7.72
N LYS A 34 2.99 1.03 -8.59
CA LYS A 34 2.48 1.57 -9.84
C LYS A 34 1.52 2.74 -9.60
N LEU A 35 0.57 2.58 -8.69
CA LEU A 35 -0.40 3.64 -8.34
C LEU A 35 0.29 4.89 -7.80
N VAL A 36 1.24 4.72 -6.86
CA VAL A 36 2.01 5.86 -6.32
C VAL A 36 2.82 6.55 -7.41
N LYS A 37 3.44 5.81 -8.33
CA LYS A 37 4.16 6.39 -9.47
C LYS A 37 3.23 7.20 -10.38
N ASP A 38 2.07 6.67 -10.70
CA ASP A 38 1.11 7.34 -11.59
C ASP A 38 0.60 8.65 -10.96
N VAL A 39 0.30 8.63 -9.66
CA VAL A 39 -0.11 9.83 -8.90
C VAL A 39 1.00 10.87 -8.85
N LEU A 40 2.22 10.50 -8.42
CA LEU A 40 3.33 11.45 -8.36
C LEU A 40 3.71 12.02 -9.73
N LYS A 41 3.56 11.22 -10.80
CA LYS A 41 3.82 11.66 -12.18
C LYS A 41 2.77 12.64 -12.70
N SER A 42 1.52 12.55 -12.21
CA SER A 42 0.46 13.51 -12.56
C SER A 42 0.77 14.91 -12.03
N GLY A 43 1.49 14.99 -10.90
CA GLY A 43 1.78 16.24 -10.20
C GLY A 43 0.60 16.80 -9.40
N GLU A 44 -0.51 16.05 -9.29
CA GLU A 44 -1.69 16.48 -8.51
C GLU A 44 -1.49 16.34 -7.01
N LEU A 45 -0.70 15.35 -6.56
CA LEU A 45 -0.42 15.08 -5.15
C LEU A 45 1.07 14.84 -4.91
N ASP A 46 1.56 15.31 -3.77
CA ASP A 46 2.89 15.08 -3.25
C ASP A 46 2.96 13.91 -2.25
N THR A 47 4.18 13.49 -1.90
CA THR A 47 4.40 12.32 -1.03
C THR A 47 3.73 12.41 0.35
N ASP A 48 3.58 13.61 0.92
CA ASP A 48 2.90 13.82 2.21
C ASP A 48 1.38 13.77 2.13
N GLU A 49 0.80 13.73 0.94
CA GLU A 49 -0.65 13.63 0.72
C GLU A 49 -1.10 12.18 0.43
N ILE A 50 -0.15 11.24 0.38
CA ILE A 50 -0.40 9.82 0.10
C ILE A 50 -0.13 8.97 1.36
N GLY A 51 -1.10 8.14 1.73
CA GLY A 51 -0.97 7.11 2.76
C GLY A 51 -1.23 5.72 2.19
N VAL A 52 -0.34 4.78 2.49
CA VAL A 52 -0.53 3.35 2.21
C VAL A 52 -0.79 2.62 3.52
N VAL A 53 -1.97 2.01 3.63
CA VAL A 53 -2.41 1.33 4.84
C VAL A 53 -2.59 -0.15 4.53
N THR A 54 -2.16 -1.00 5.47
CA THR A 54 -2.35 -2.45 5.36
C THR A 54 -2.60 -3.05 6.74
N PRO A 55 -3.31 -4.18 6.86
CA PRO A 55 -3.49 -4.82 8.15
C PRO A 55 -2.20 -5.49 8.68
N TYR A 56 -1.27 -5.84 7.79
CA TYR A 56 -0.18 -6.75 8.12
C TYR A 56 1.18 -6.04 8.20
N LYS A 57 1.89 -6.22 9.31
CA LYS A 57 3.25 -5.66 9.50
C LYS A 57 4.26 -6.24 8.49
N GLY A 58 4.04 -7.48 8.03
CA GLY A 58 4.82 -8.07 6.93
C GLY A 58 4.69 -7.24 5.66
N GLN A 59 3.46 -6.91 5.28
CA GLN A 59 3.21 -6.06 4.11
C GLN A 59 3.82 -4.66 4.23
N VAL A 60 3.83 -4.04 5.42
CA VAL A 60 4.53 -2.75 5.61
C VAL A 60 6.03 -2.87 5.26
N ARG A 61 6.68 -3.98 5.59
CA ARG A 61 8.10 -4.21 5.25
C ARG A 61 8.29 -4.38 3.75
N VAL A 62 7.46 -5.20 3.11
CA VAL A 62 7.52 -5.43 1.66
C VAL A 62 7.25 -4.12 0.90
N LEU A 63 6.22 -3.37 1.28
CA LEU A 63 5.91 -2.05 0.70
C LEU A 63 7.11 -1.11 0.81
N ARG A 64 7.75 -1.00 2.00
CA ARG A 64 8.95 -0.16 2.15
C ARG A 64 10.06 -0.59 1.21
N ARG A 65 10.33 -1.90 1.07
CA ARG A 65 11.36 -2.43 0.16
C ARG A 65 11.03 -2.08 -1.31
N VAL A 66 9.83 -2.44 -1.76
CA VAL A 66 9.37 -2.27 -3.15
C VAL A 66 9.32 -0.80 -3.53
N LEU A 67 8.71 0.05 -2.70
CA LEU A 67 8.60 1.48 -2.99
C LEU A 67 9.96 2.17 -2.90
N HIS A 68 10.85 1.73 -2.00
CA HIS A 68 12.18 2.31 -1.94
C HIS A 68 12.99 2.05 -3.22
N ALA A 69 12.97 0.81 -3.69
CA ALA A 69 13.63 0.41 -4.93
C ALA A 69 12.97 1.04 -6.17
N GLY A 70 11.65 1.14 -6.17
CA GLY A 70 10.87 1.63 -7.30
C GLY A 70 10.85 3.15 -7.46
N LEU A 71 11.15 3.91 -6.40
CA LEU A 71 11.16 5.38 -6.39
C LEU A 71 12.56 5.90 -5.97
N PRO A 72 13.64 5.59 -6.73
CA PRO A 72 15.00 5.91 -6.32
C PRO A 72 15.29 7.42 -6.23
N HIS A 73 14.50 8.25 -6.91
CA HIS A 73 14.65 9.70 -6.96
C HIS A 73 14.07 10.42 -5.73
N LEU A 74 13.27 9.75 -4.90
CA LEU A 74 12.75 10.37 -3.68
C LEU A 74 13.85 10.50 -2.63
N THR A 75 13.93 11.68 -2.02
CA THR A 75 14.77 11.95 -0.85
C THR A 75 14.28 11.16 0.37
N ASP A 76 15.13 10.99 1.38
CA ASP A 76 14.75 10.33 2.64
C ASP A 76 13.58 11.04 3.34
N VAL A 77 13.48 12.36 3.20
CA VAL A 77 12.36 13.15 3.74
C VAL A 77 11.06 12.80 3.03
N GLN A 78 11.07 12.76 1.69
CA GLN A 78 9.90 12.37 0.88
C GLN A 78 9.47 10.92 1.15
N ARG A 79 10.44 9.99 1.29
CA ARG A 79 10.15 8.59 1.66
C ARG A 79 9.50 8.47 3.03
N LYS A 80 9.87 9.31 4.00
CA LYS A 80 9.25 9.33 5.33
C LYS A 80 7.86 9.95 5.32
N ARG A 81 7.62 10.93 4.44
CA ARG A 81 6.32 11.60 4.25
C ARG A 81 5.28 10.71 3.58
N LEU A 82 5.73 9.85 2.65
CA LEU A 82 4.94 8.76 2.10
C LEU A 82 4.68 7.71 3.18
N GLU A 83 3.54 7.86 3.84
CA GLU A 83 3.26 7.11 5.04
C GLU A 83 2.86 5.68 4.71
N MET A 84 3.58 4.70 5.25
CA MET A 84 3.27 3.27 5.13
C MET A 84 3.12 2.68 6.52
N ALA A 85 1.89 2.33 6.90
CA ALA A 85 1.57 1.92 8.27
C ALA A 85 0.57 0.77 8.32
N SER A 86 0.56 0.08 9.46
CA SER A 86 -0.56 -0.79 9.78
C SER A 86 -1.81 0.03 10.09
N VAL A 87 -3.01 -0.53 9.90
CA VAL A 87 -4.28 0.15 10.24
C VAL A 87 -4.24 0.73 11.67
N ASP A 88 -3.80 -0.06 12.65
CA ASP A 88 -3.68 0.38 14.05
C ASP A 88 -2.76 1.60 14.23
N ASN A 89 -1.67 1.67 13.46
CA ASN A 89 -0.68 2.74 13.56
C ASN A 89 -1.10 4.00 12.79
N PHE A 90 -2.11 3.89 11.92
CA PHE A 90 -2.64 4.98 11.12
C PHE A 90 -3.88 5.64 11.75
N GLN A 91 -4.38 5.11 12.88
CA GLN A 91 -5.56 5.65 13.55
C GLN A 91 -5.40 7.13 13.91
N GLY A 92 -6.38 7.95 13.51
CA GLY A 92 -6.39 9.39 13.76
C GLY A 92 -5.53 10.21 12.79
N ARG A 93 -5.04 9.60 11.70
CA ARG A 93 -4.31 10.28 10.63
C ARG A 93 -5.15 10.29 9.35
N GLU A 94 -5.00 11.35 8.57
CA GLU A 94 -5.68 11.53 7.28
C GLU A 94 -4.67 11.93 6.19
N LYS A 95 -5.04 11.60 4.95
CA LYS A 95 -4.29 11.88 3.72
C LYS A 95 -5.29 12.11 2.60
N GLU A 96 -4.93 12.90 1.60
CA GLU A 96 -5.77 13.15 0.42
C GLU A 96 -6.02 11.85 -0.38
N LEU A 97 -4.99 11.00 -0.48
CA LEU A 97 -5.09 9.67 -1.09
C LEU A 97 -4.72 8.57 -0.09
N ILE A 98 -5.66 7.66 0.13
CA ILE A 98 -5.43 6.41 0.87
C ILE A 98 -5.42 5.23 -0.09
N ILE A 99 -4.32 4.47 -0.08
CA ILE A 99 -4.20 3.18 -0.77
C ILE A 99 -4.24 2.08 0.29
N PHE A 100 -5.25 1.22 0.22
CA PHE A 100 -5.39 0.09 1.13
C PHE A 100 -4.92 -1.21 0.45
N SER A 101 -3.97 -1.92 1.07
CA SER A 101 -3.50 -3.25 0.63
C SER A 101 -4.05 -4.33 1.57
N ALA A 102 -4.93 -5.18 1.04
CA ALA A 102 -5.67 -6.21 1.78
C ALA A 102 -4.84 -7.45 2.08
N VAL A 103 -3.81 -7.73 1.25
CA VAL A 103 -2.80 -8.79 1.37
C VAL A 103 -3.32 -10.20 1.14
N ARG A 104 -4.49 -10.55 1.68
CA ARG A 104 -4.94 -11.93 1.79
C ARG A 104 -5.48 -12.46 0.48
N CYS A 105 -4.82 -13.50 -0.03
CA CYS A 105 -5.24 -14.28 -1.18
C CYS A 105 -4.74 -15.72 -0.98
N ASN A 106 -5.68 -16.63 -0.70
CA ASN A 106 -5.40 -18.05 -0.43
C ASN A 106 -6.63 -18.90 -0.74
N ASP A 107 -6.40 -20.17 -1.08
CA ASP A 107 -7.44 -21.13 -1.49
C ASP A 107 -8.50 -21.42 -0.42
N PHE A 108 -8.16 -21.18 0.86
CA PHE A 108 -9.07 -21.41 1.99
C PHE A 108 -10.05 -20.26 2.20
N GLY A 109 -9.96 -19.17 1.42
CA GLY A 109 -10.78 -17.96 1.59
C GLY A 109 -10.57 -17.26 2.94
N GLY A 110 -9.47 -17.55 3.62
CA GLY A 110 -9.21 -17.05 4.97
C GLY A 110 -8.67 -15.63 4.92
N VAL A 111 -9.36 -14.69 5.60
CA VAL A 111 -8.89 -13.29 5.71
C VAL A 111 -8.23 -12.98 7.06
N GLY A 112 -8.17 -13.95 7.97
CA GLY A 112 -7.57 -13.78 9.30
C GLY A 112 -8.45 -12.90 10.20
N PHE A 113 -7.87 -11.81 10.72
CA PHE A 113 -8.55 -10.87 11.61
C PHE A 113 -9.33 -9.77 10.88
N LEU A 114 -9.34 -9.76 9.54
CA LEU A 114 -10.13 -8.84 8.71
C LEU A 114 -11.63 -9.21 8.63
N LYS A 115 -12.19 -9.79 9.70
CA LYS A 115 -13.59 -10.21 9.75
C LYS A 115 -14.52 -9.08 10.20
#